data_AF-A0A3B1DQK9-F1
#
_entry.id   AF-A0A3B1DQK9-F1
#
_cell.length_a   1.000
_cell.length_b   1.000
_cell.length_c   1.000
_cell.angle_alpha   90.00
_cell.angle_beta   90.00
_cell.angle_gamma   90.00
#
_symmetry.space_group_name_H-M   'P 1'
#
loop_
_entity.id
_entity.type
_entity.pdbx_description
1 polymer ?
#
loop_
_entity_poly.entity_id
_entity_poly.type
_entity_poly.pdbx_seq_one_letter_code
_entity_poly.pdbx_strand_id
1 'polypeptide(L)'
;MKISRRYKAFLALFGFAILMRLFPFFLEYVAGVKTSPQVIQNSPESSWLSIAMLAKLYPWNFSPMYGLLLLAGATSRKKKHLLSIALLFPFLFQLAGDVGIGLITGHWEWAFYPSLPFVYLSLSLFIIMGLSLRQNRELTSVFSGGFMAACGFFILSNFGVWALGGGTIYPLTPYGLVNCYAAAIPFFGNTILAVCVYIPLLFNPWVLRFIEEEKTLVPDTIAVATA
;
A
#
# COMPACT_ATOMS: atom_id res chain seq x y z
N MET A 1 13.39 17.48 -20.19
CA MET A 1 12.50 16.31 -20.30
C MET A 1 11.14 16.68 -19.69
N LYS A 2 10.07 16.83 -20.48
CA LYS A 2 8.73 17.17 -19.94
C LYS A 2 8.11 15.92 -19.33
N ILE A 3 7.95 15.89 -18.01
CA ILE A 3 7.24 14.82 -17.31
C ILE A 3 5.78 14.83 -17.76
N SER A 4 5.31 13.65 -18.16
CA SER A 4 3.98 13.38 -18.67
C SER A 4 2.89 13.64 -17.60
N ARG A 5 1.67 14.04 -17.99
CA ARG A 5 0.58 14.34 -17.04
C ARG A 5 0.17 13.10 -16.24
N ARG A 6 0.18 11.93 -16.87
CA ARG A 6 -0.07 10.63 -16.29
C ARG A 6 0.97 10.31 -15.22
N TYR A 7 2.25 10.52 -15.51
CA TYR A 7 3.30 10.26 -14.52
C TYR A 7 3.12 11.14 -13.28
N LYS A 8 2.74 12.41 -13.45
CA LYS A 8 2.40 13.30 -12.32
C LYS A 8 1.21 12.79 -11.51
N ALA A 9 0.16 12.29 -12.17
CA ALA A 9 -0.99 11.71 -11.47
C ALA A 9 -0.62 10.44 -10.70
N PHE A 10 0.16 9.53 -11.30
CA PHE A 10 0.67 8.34 -10.62
C PHE A 10 1.57 8.71 -9.43
N LEU A 11 2.50 9.65 -9.61
CA LEU A 11 3.32 10.19 -8.51
C LEU A 11 2.45 10.75 -7.37
N ALA A 12 1.40 11.52 -7.70
CA ALA A 12 0.52 12.11 -6.70
C ALA A 12 -0.28 11.04 -5.94
N LEU A 13 -0.83 10.04 -6.65
CA LEU A 13 -1.60 8.97 -6.02
C LEU A 13 -0.74 8.07 -5.13
N PHE A 14 0.45 7.68 -5.61
CA PHE A 14 1.38 6.90 -4.81
C PHE A 14 2.01 7.74 -3.68
N GLY A 15 2.24 9.04 -3.88
CA GLY A 15 2.64 9.96 -2.83
C GLY A 15 1.58 10.09 -1.73
N PHE A 16 0.30 10.17 -2.10
CA PHE A 16 -0.81 10.11 -1.14
C PHE A 16 -0.84 8.79 -0.36
N ALA A 17 -0.55 7.66 -1.03
CA ALA A 17 -0.44 6.36 -0.35
C ALA A 17 0.69 6.33 0.68
N ILE A 18 1.85 6.92 0.36
CA ILE A 18 2.97 7.09 1.32
C ILE A 18 2.52 7.98 2.48
N LEU A 19 1.87 9.12 2.22
CA LEU A 19 1.42 10.03 3.28
C LEU A 19 0.48 9.33 4.26
N MET A 20 -0.51 8.59 3.75
CA MET A 20 -1.41 7.78 4.59
C MET A 20 -0.61 6.77 5.42
N ARG A 21 0.36 6.08 4.82
CA ARG A 21 1.21 5.11 5.54
C ARG A 21 2.04 5.76 6.65
N LEU A 22 2.60 6.94 6.41
CA LEU A 22 3.47 7.65 7.36
C LEU A 22 2.68 8.40 8.45
N PHE A 23 1.42 8.73 8.19
CA PHE A 23 0.58 9.51 9.09
C PHE A 23 0.51 8.99 10.54
N PRO A 24 0.22 7.70 10.82
CA PRO A 24 0.18 7.20 12.20
C PRO A 24 1.54 7.32 12.91
N PHE A 25 2.64 7.06 12.19
CA PHE A 25 3.99 7.17 12.73
C PHE A 25 4.40 8.61 13.00
N PHE A 26 3.94 9.54 12.17
CA PHE A 26 4.11 10.97 12.42
C PHE A 26 3.34 11.40 13.67
N LEU A 27 2.10 10.95 13.86
CA LEU A 27 1.33 11.23 15.07
C LEU A 27 2.03 10.67 16.32
N GLU A 28 2.52 9.44 16.24
CA GLU A 28 3.26 8.80 17.33
C GLU A 28 4.57 9.53 17.65
N TYR A 29 5.34 9.92 16.63
CA TYR A 29 6.54 10.74 16.81
C TYR A 29 6.21 12.08 17.49
N VAL A 30 5.16 12.77 17.05
CA VAL A 30 4.73 14.03 17.68
C VAL A 30 4.28 13.82 19.12
N ALA A 31 3.61 12.71 19.43
CA ALA A 31 3.27 12.34 20.81
C ALA A 31 4.52 12.05 21.64
N GLY A 32 5.49 11.31 21.08
CA GLY A 32 6.75 10.94 21.72
C GLY A 32 7.67 12.13 22.00
N VAL A 33 7.83 13.07 21.06
CA VAL A 33 8.59 14.32 21.26
C VAL A 33 7.98 15.15 22.40
N LYS A 34 6.65 15.15 22.52
CA LYS A 34 5.93 15.82 23.61
C LYS A 34 6.02 15.10 24.96
N THR A 35 6.50 13.85 24.99
CA THR A 35 6.83 13.11 26.21
C THR A 35 8.28 13.28 26.67
N SER A 36 9.08 14.12 25.99
CA SER A 36 10.41 14.50 26.52
C SER A 36 10.26 15.31 27.83
N PRO A 37 11.11 15.09 28.85
CA PRO A 37 10.94 15.69 30.19
C PRO A 37 10.81 17.22 30.18
N GLN A 38 11.47 17.88 29.22
CA GLN A 38 11.47 19.34 29.05
C GLN A 38 10.16 19.88 28.43
N VAL A 39 9.42 19.07 27.69
CA VAL A 39 8.17 19.45 27.01
C VAL A 39 6.93 19.05 27.82
N ILE A 40 7.00 17.95 28.58
CA ILE A 40 5.96 17.54 29.55
C ILE A 40 5.68 18.68 30.53
N GLN A 41 6.73 19.37 30.98
CA GLN A 41 6.62 20.44 31.96
C GLN A 41 5.82 21.67 31.46
N ASN A 42 5.67 21.82 30.13
CA ASN A 42 5.10 23.01 29.49
C ASN A 42 3.82 22.74 28.67
N SER A 43 3.30 21.50 28.67
CA SER A 43 2.15 21.10 27.82
C SER A 43 0.96 20.62 28.68
N PRO A 44 -0.30 21.00 28.35
CA PRO A 44 -1.48 20.48 29.05
C PRO A 44 -1.59 18.96 28.90
N GLU A 45 -1.78 18.24 30.01
CA GLU A 45 -1.79 16.77 30.02
C GLU A 45 -2.82 16.14 29.07
N SER A 46 -3.92 16.84 28.80
CA SER A 46 -4.97 16.39 27.87
C SER A 46 -4.51 16.28 26.40
N SER A 47 -3.49 17.04 26.00
CA SER A 47 -3.11 17.20 24.58
C SER A 47 -2.31 16.01 24.03
N TRP A 48 -1.51 15.33 24.86
CA TRP A 48 -0.73 14.17 24.42
C TRP A 48 -1.56 12.89 24.43
N LEU A 49 -2.50 12.77 25.39
CA LEU A 49 -3.50 11.69 25.44
C LEU A 49 -4.33 11.62 24.16
N SER A 50 -4.75 12.77 23.63
CA SER A 50 -5.53 12.82 22.38
C SER A 50 -4.75 12.33 21.17
N ILE A 51 -3.45 12.65 21.05
CA ILE A 51 -2.65 12.26 19.89
C ILE A 51 -2.33 10.76 19.92
N ALA A 52 -2.00 10.23 21.10
CA ALA A 52 -1.80 8.79 21.28
C ALA A 52 -3.10 7.98 21.05
N MET A 53 -4.26 8.52 21.44
CA MET A 53 -5.56 7.91 21.11
C MET A 53 -5.84 7.94 19.61
N LEU A 54 -5.52 9.04 18.92
CA LEU A 54 -5.69 9.14 17.46
C LEU A 54 -4.79 8.14 16.71
N ALA A 55 -3.56 7.94 17.16
CA ALA A 55 -2.67 6.91 16.60
C ALA A 55 -3.23 5.49 16.81
N LYS A 56 -3.85 5.22 17.98
CA LYS A 56 -4.53 3.95 18.26
C LYS A 56 -5.80 3.75 17.45
N LEU A 57 -6.53 4.83 17.14
CA LEU A 57 -7.75 4.80 16.33
C LEU A 57 -7.46 4.74 14.82
N TYR A 58 -6.20 4.90 14.42
CA TYR A 58 -5.82 4.85 13.02
C TYR A 58 -6.22 3.50 12.39
N PRO A 59 -6.93 3.49 11.24
CA PRO A 59 -7.40 2.27 10.61
C PRO A 59 -6.22 1.55 9.92
N TRP A 60 -5.45 0.79 10.68
CA TRP A 60 -4.35 -0.02 10.17
C TRP A 60 -4.81 -0.93 9.03
N ASN A 61 -4.02 -1.04 7.96
CA ASN A 61 -4.38 -1.68 6.69
C ASN A 61 -5.52 -1.02 5.90
N PHE A 62 -6.00 0.17 6.26
CA PHE A 62 -6.81 0.96 5.32
C PHE A 62 -5.89 1.77 4.40
N SER A 63 -5.68 1.31 3.17
CA SER A 63 -4.68 1.92 2.27
C SER A 63 -5.14 2.00 0.81
N PRO A 64 -4.92 3.14 0.11
CA PRO A 64 -5.14 3.25 -1.34
C PRO A 64 -4.22 2.32 -2.15
N MET A 65 -3.14 1.82 -1.54
CA MET A 65 -2.14 1.00 -2.20
C MET A 65 -2.73 -0.24 -2.87
N TYR A 66 -3.73 -0.89 -2.25
CA TYR A 66 -4.37 -2.08 -2.82
C TYR A 66 -5.04 -1.81 -4.17
N GLY A 67 -5.82 -0.72 -4.24
CA GLY A 67 -6.46 -0.29 -5.49
C GLY A 67 -5.46 0.20 -6.53
N LEU A 68 -4.40 0.88 -6.10
CA LEU A 68 -3.33 1.36 -6.99
C LEU A 68 -2.53 0.21 -7.61
N LEU A 69 -2.21 -0.83 -6.84
CA LEU A 69 -1.53 -2.03 -7.32
C LEU A 69 -2.40 -2.80 -8.33
N LEU A 70 -3.70 -2.96 -8.01
CA LEU A 70 -4.66 -3.59 -8.91
C LEU A 70 -4.80 -2.79 -10.22
N LEU A 71 -4.92 -1.47 -10.13
CA LEU A 71 -4.98 -0.56 -11.28
C LEU A 71 -3.69 -0.61 -12.11
N ALA A 72 -2.53 -0.64 -11.46
CA ALA A 72 -1.24 -0.77 -12.12
C ALA A 72 -1.19 -2.05 -12.96
N GLY A 73 -1.61 -3.19 -12.41
CA GLY A 73 -1.73 -4.45 -13.15
C GLY A 73 -2.72 -4.37 -14.32
N ALA A 74 -3.93 -3.86 -14.07
CA ALA A 74 -5.01 -3.78 -15.05
C ALA A 74 -4.71 -2.85 -16.24
N THR A 75 -3.90 -1.82 -16.02
CA THR A 75 -3.51 -0.82 -17.05
C THR A 75 -2.14 -1.11 -17.67
N SER A 76 -1.44 -2.15 -17.22
CA SER A 76 -0.16 -2.59 -17.76
C SER A 76 -0.27 -3.13 -19.20
N ARG A 77 0.72 -2.85 -20.05
CA ARG A 77 0.81 -3.40 -21.43
C ARG A 77 1.69 -4.66 -21.49
N LYS A 78 1.54 -5.43 -22.58
CA LYS A 78 2.43 -6.57 -22.92
C LYS A 78 3.87 -6.14 -23.27
N LYS A 79 4.13 -4.86 -23.58
CA LYS A 79 5.49 -4.35 -23.86
C LYS A 79 6.33 -4.42 -22.57
N LYS A 80 7.41 -5.22 -22.58
CA LYS A 80 8.28 -5.54 -21.42
C LYS A 80 8.64 -4.31 -20.57
N HIS A 81 9.01 -3.19 -21.18
CA HIS A 81 9.39 -1.96 -20.46
C HIS A 81 8.26 -1.33 -19.62
N LEU A 82 7.02 -1.36 -20.10
CA LEU A 82 5.87 -0.82 -19.35
C LEU A 82 5.39 -1.77 -18.25
N LEU A 83 5.61 -3.07 -18.42
CA LEU A 83 5.39 -4.07 -17.38
C LEU A 83 6.31 -3.81 -16.19
N SER A 84 7.59 -3.53 -16.46
CA SER A 84 8.57 -3.19 -15.43
C SER A 84 8.22 -1.92 -14.66
N ILE A 85 7.68 -0.88 -15.32
CA ILE A 85 7.23 0.33 -14.63
C ILE A 85 6.04 0.01 -13.71
N ALA A 86 5.06 -0.78 -14.16
CA ALA A 86 3.91 -1.12 -13.34
C ALA A 86 4.20 -2.09 -12.18
N LEU A 87 5.29 -2.87 -12.27
CA LEU A 87 5.74 -3.77 -11.22
C LEU A 87 6.73 -3.07 -10.27
N LEU A 88 7.76 -2.40 -10.79
CA LEU A 88 8.82 -1.81 -9.98
C LEU A 88 8.36 -0.53 -9.26
N PHE A 89 7.57 0.32 -9.93
CA PHE A 89 7.21 1.62 -9.38
C PHE A 89 6.40 1.51 -8.09
N PRO A 90 5.37 0.65 -7.97
CA PRO A 90 4.66 0.49 -6.71
C PRO A 90 5.55 -0.02 -5.57
N PHE A 91 6.49 -0.93 -5.84
CA PHE A 91 7.40 -1.42 -4.80
C PHE A 91 8.42 -0.36 -4.38
N LEU A 92 8.89 0.48 -5.29
CA LEU A 92 9.75 1.62 -4.93
C LEU A 92 9.02 2.61 -4.03
N PHE A 93 7.73 2.87 -4.29
CA PHE A 93 6.92 3.72 -3.42
C PHE A 93 6.63 3.09 -2.05
N GLN A 94 6.35 1.78 -2.04
CA GLN A 94 6.21 1.02 -0.80
C GLN A 94 7.50 1.12 0.04
N LEU A 95 8.65 0.91 -0.59
CA LEU A 95 9.96 1.00 0.05
C LEU A 95 10.28 2.41 0.53
N ALA A 96 9.93 3.44 -0.25
CA ALA A 96 10.08 4.83 0.19
C ALA A 96 9.22 5.12 1.43
N GLY A 97 8.03 4.53 1.53
CA GLY A 97 7.22 4.56 2.74
C GLY A 97 7.91 3.87 3.92
N ASP A 98 8.48 2.68 3.72
CA ASP A 98 9.20 1.96 4.79
C ASP A 98 10.43 2.75 5.27
N VAL A 99 11.24 3.28 4.35
CA VAL A 99 12.35 4.18 4.69
C VAL A 99 11.85 5.42 5.44
N GLY A 100 10.73 5.99 5.02
CA GLY A 100 10.10 7.13 5.70
C GLY A 100 9.71 6.82 7.14
N ILE A 101 9.22 5.61 7.44
CA ILE A 101 8.93 5.17 8.82
C ILE A 101 10.22 5.21 9.65
N GLY A 102 11.30 4.61 9.16
CA GLY A 102 12.59 4.60 9.86
C GLY A 102 13.16 6.01 10.08
N LEU A 103 13.05 6.89 9.08
CA LEU A 103 13.53 8.27 9.18
C LEU A 103 12.72 9.14 10.15
N ILE A 104 11.39 8.99 10.19
CA ILE A 104 10.52 9.78 11.06
C ILE A 104 10.62 9.32 12.51
N THR A 105 10.63 8.00 12.72
CA THR A 105 10.54 7.42 14.07
C THR A 105 11.90 7.18 14.71
N GLY A 106 12.96 7.03 13.91
CA GLY A 106 14.25 6.52 14.36
C GLY A 106 14.28 5.00 14.57
N HIS A 107 13.13 4.32 14.44
CA HIS A 107 12.95 2.89 14.66
C HIS A 107 12.95 2.11 13.34
N TRP A 108 14.14 1.78 12.85
CA TRP A 108 14.29 1.02 11.59
C TRP A 108 13.68 -0.37 11.66
N GLU A 109 13.57 -0.95 12.84
CA GLU A 109 12.92 -2.24 13.11
C GLU A 109 11.41 -2.22 12.86
N TRP A 110 10.75 -1.06 12.94
CA TRP A 110 9.33 -0.91 12.59
C TRP A 110 9.11 -0.87 11.07
N ALA A 111 10.10 -0.34 10.34
CA ALA A 111 10.11 -0.31 8.89
C ALA A 111 10.51 -1.66 8.28
N PHE A 112 11.55 -2.29 8.84
CA PHE A 112 12.21 -3.47 8.30
C PHE A 112 12.18 -4.62 9.32
N TYR A 113 11.07 -5.34 9.33
CA TYR A 113 10.84 -6.50 10.17
C TYR A 113 10.93 -7.82 9.38
N PRO A 114 11.17 -8.97 10.05
CA PRO A 114 11.43 -10.24 9.37
C PRO A 114 10.34 -10.71 8.40
N SER A 115 9.07 -10.44 8.69
CA SER A 115 7.94 -10.83 7.84
C SER A 115 7.66 -9.89 6.67
N LEU A 116 8.42 -8.79 6.51
CA LEU A 116 8.25 -7.82 5.42
C LEU A 116 8.23 -8.44 4.01
N PRO A 117 9.07 -9.45 3.68
CA PRO A 117 9.01 -10.10 2.37
C PRO A 117 7.64 -10.71 2.05
N PHE A 118 6.94 -11.26 3.06
CA PHE A 118 5.58 -11.79 2.88
C PHE A 118 4.58 -10.68 2.59
N VAL A 119 4.76 -9.47 3.14
CA VAL A 119 3.93 -8.31 2.82
C VAL A 119 4.12 -7.90 1.35
N TYR A 120 5.37 -7.80 0.88
CA TYR A 120 5.64 -7.46 -0.52
C TYR A 120 5.14 -8.53 -1.50
N LEU A 121 5.30 -9.81 -1.15
CA LEU A 121 4.73 -10.93 -1.90
C LEU A 121 3.20 -10.84 -1.96
N SER A 122 2.57 -10.56 -0.82
CA SER A 122 1.12 -10.36 -0.71
C SER A 122 0.62 -9.19 -1.56
N LEU A 123 1.33 -8.06 -1.56
CA LEU A 123 1.02 -6.91 -2.40
C LEU A 123 1.15 -7.24 -3.90
N SER A 124 2.08 -8.13 -4.26
CA SER A 124 2.22 -8.62 -5.65
C SER A 124 0.95 -9.31 -6.15
N LEU A 125 0.15 -9.93 -5.27
CA LEU A 125 -1.11 -10.57 -5.65
C LEU A 125 -2.11 -9.57 -6.23
N PHE A 126 -2.15 -8.33 -5.72
CA PHE A 126 -2.99 -7.28 -6.29
C PHE A 126 -2.57 -6.93 -7.71
N ILE A 127 -1.25 -6.85 -7.97
CA ILE A 127 -0.77 -6.62 -9.33
C ILE A 127 -1.17 -7.80 -10.22
N ILE A 128 -0.94 -9.04 -9.78
CA ILE A 128 -1.27 -10.26 -10.54
C ILE A 128 -2.76 -10.33 -10.88
N MET A 129 -3.63 -10.06 -9.91
CA MET A 129 -5.08 -9.96 -10.15
C MET A 129 -5.40 -8.79 -11.09
N GLY A 130 -4.68 -7.68 -11.01
CA GLY A 130 -4.80 -6.59 -11.98
C GLY A 130 -4.45 -7.06 -13.40
N LEU A 131 -3.38 -7.85 -13.55
CA LEU A 131 -2.95 -8.36 -14.86
C LEU A 131 -4.02 -9.22 -15.55
N SER A 132 -4.81 -10.00 -14.81
CA SER A 132 -5.90 -10.80 -15.37
C SER A 132 -7.09 -9.94 -15.83
N LEU A 133 -7.25 -8.74 -15.26
CA LEU A 133 -8.32 -7.78 -15.57
C LEU A 133 -8.03 -6.86 -16.77
N ARG A 134 -6.94 -7.11 -17.51
CA ARG A 134 -6.55 -6.23 -18.64
C ARG A 134 -7.60 -6.14 -19.74
N GLN A 135 -8.37 -7.22 -19.94
CA GLN A 135 -9.39 -7.32 -20.98
C GLN A 135 -10.80 -7.03 -20.48
N ASN A 136 -11.07 -7.24 -19.19
CA ASN A 136 -12.35 -6.97 -18.56
C ASN A 136 -12.13 -6.15 -17.28
N ARG A 137 -12.46 -4.86 -17.36
CA ARG A 137 -12.39 -3.89 -16.24
C ARG A 137 -13.76 -3.46 -15.76
N GLU A 138 -14.78 -4.30 -15.97
CA GLU A 138 -16.09 -4.09 -15.35
C GLU A 138 -15.96 -4.05 -13.83
N LEU A 139 -16.79 -3.23 -13.19
CA LEU A 139 -16.69 -2.98 -11.76
C LEU A 139 -16.79 -4.27 -10.93
N THR A 140 -17.62 -5.22 -11.35
CA THR A 140 -17.77 -6.56 -10.76
C THR A 140 -16.48 -7.38 -10.84
N SER A 141 -15.84 -7.42 -12.01
CA SER A 141 -14.56 -8.10 -12.25
C SER A 141 -13.43 -7.48 -11.43
N VAL A 142 -13.40 -6.16 -11.34
CA VAL A 142 -12.38 -5.46 -10.55
C VAL A 142 -12.59 -5.70 -9.06
N PHE A 143 -13.82 -5.69 -8.58
CA PHE A 143 -14.12 -6.02 -7.18
C PHE A 143 -13.78 -7.46 -6.81
N SER A 144 -14.13 -8.43 -7.66
CA SER A 144 -13.78 -9.83 -7.41
C SER A 144 -12.26 -10.02 -7.40
N GLY A 145 -11.55 -9.39 -8.34
CA GLY A 145 -10.09 -9.40 -8.38
C GLY A 145 -9.44 -8.79 -7.13
N GLY A 146 -9.94 -7.62 -6.71
CA GLY A 146 -9.48 -6.96 -5.48
C GLY A 146 -9.78 -7.76 -4.22
N PHE A 147 -10.96 -8.38 -4.12
CA PHE A 147 -11.35 -9.23 -3.01
C PHE A 147 -10.47 -10.48 -2.91
N MET A 148 -10.25 -11.18 -4.03
CA MET A 148 -9.37 -12.35 -4.07
C MET A 148 -7.93 -11.99 -3.68
N ALA A 149 -7.41 -10.85 -4.17
CA ALA A 149 -6.11 -10.36 -3.77
C ALA A 149 -6.04 -10.01 -2.28
N ALA A 150 -7.10 -9.41 -1.71
CA ALA A 150 -7.18 -9.12 -0.28
C ALA A 150 -7.18 -10.39 0.58
N CYS A 151 -7.93 -11.43 0.17
CA CYS A 151 -7.90 -12.74 0.83
C CYS A 151 -6.50 -13.36 0.79
N GLY A 152 -5.86 -13.34 -0.37
CA GLY A 152 -4.48 -13.82 -0.51
C GLY A 152 -3.49 -13.01 0.32
N PHE A 153 -3.67 -11.69 0.41
CA PHE A 153 -2.87 -10.82 1.25
C PHE A 153 -3.02 -11.16 2.73
N PHE A 154 -4.25 -11.37 3.20
CA PHE A 154 -4.53 -11.79 4.57
C PHE A 154 -3.85 -13.12 4.90
N ILE A 155 -3.93 -14.10 4.01
CA ILE A 155 -3.31 -15.42 4.21
C ILE A 155 -1.79 -15.29 4.25
N LEU A 156 -1.17 -14.76 3.21
CA LEU A 156 0.29 -14.76 3.09
C LEU A 156 0.97 -13.85 4.12
N SER A 157 0.47 -12.64 4.35
CA SER A 157 1.12 -11.70 5.28
C SER A 157 1.10 -12.22 6.73
N ASN A 158 -0.04 -12.78 7.19
CA ASN A 158 -0.16 -13.28 8.55
C ASN A 158 0.56 -14.62 8.74
N PHE A 159 0.59 -15.48 7.72
CA PHE A 159 1.48 -16.64 7.74
C PHE A 159 2.94 -16.21 7.91
N GLY A 160 3.37 -15.17 7.21
CA GLY A 160 4.71 -14.59 7.38
C GLY A 160 4.97 -14.10 8.81
N VAL A 161 4.01 -13.41 9.43
CA VAL A 161 4.12 -12.96 10.83
C VAL A 161 4.30 -14.14 11.79
N TRP A 162 3.49 -15.19 11.64
CA TRP A 162 3.61 -16.38 12.48
C TRP A 162 4.92 -17.13 12.23
N ALA A 163 5.26 -17.41 10.97
CA ALA A 163 6.41 -18.23 10.60
C ALA A 163 7.75 -17.54 10.90
N LEU A 164 7.85 -16.23 10.67
CA LEU A 164 9.09 -15.46 10.83
C LEU A 164 9.13 -14.63 12.13
N GLY A 165 8.08 -14.67 12.95
CA GLY A 165 8.06 -14.04 14.28
C GLY A 165 8.88 -14.78 15.33
N GLY A 166 9.49 -15.93 14.99
CA GLY A 166 10.39 -16.68 15.87
C GLY A 166 9.73 -17.26 17.13
N GLY A 167 8.39 -17.39 17.14
CA GLY A 167 7.64 -17.85 18.32
C GLY A 167 7.42 -16.78 19.40
N THR A 168 7.89 -15.55 19.18
CA THR A 168 7.91 -14.50 20.22
C THR A 168 6.54 -13.89 20.49
N ILE A 169 5.77 -13.62 19.43
CA ILE A 169 4.41 -13.07 19.52
C ILE A 169 3.36 -14.19 19.53
N TYR A 170 3.55 -15.20 18.68
CA TYR A 170 2.67 -16.35 18.56
C TYR A 170 3.50 -17.63 18.61
N PRO A 171 3.15 -18.64 19.44
CA PRO A 171 3.85 -19.91 19.45
C PRO A 171 3.86 -20.57 18.07
N LEU A 172 4.96 -21.24 17.71
CA LEU A 172 5.10 -22.01 16.46
C LEU A 172 4.35 -23.34 16.53
N THR A 173 3.04 -23.27 16.81
CA THR A 173 2.10 -24.38 16.92
C THR A 173 0.85 -24.06 16.10
N PRO A 174 0.02 -25.07 15.75
CA PRO A 174 -1.26 -24.81 15.10
C PRO A 174 -2.16 -23.84 15.88
N TYR A 175 -2.12 -23.89 17.21
CA TYR A 175 -2.87 -22.98 18.07
C TYR A 175 -2.37 -21.53 17.94
N GLY A 176 -1.04 -21.32 17.93
CA GLY A 176 -0.47 -19.99 17.72
C GLY A 176 -0.78 -19.43 16.34
N LEU A 177 -0.85 -20.28 15.31
CA LEU A 177 -1.26 -19.88 13.97
C LEU A 177 -2.72 -19.36 13.95
N VAL A 178 -3.64 -20.09 14.59
CA VAL A 178 -5.05 -19.67 14.71
C VAL A 178 -5.15 -18.32 15.43
N ASN A 179 -4.41 -18.13 16.53
CA ASN A 179 -4.40 -16.86 17.25
C ASN A 179 -3.86 -15.70 16.40
N CYS A 180 -2.81 -15.94 15.62
CA CYS A 180 -2.26 -14.94 14.69
C CYS A 180 -3.31 -14.49 13.67
N TYR A 181 -4.05 -15.43 13.08
CA TYR A 181 -5.12 -15.10 12.14
C TYR A 181 -6.33 -14.44 12.80
N ALA A 182 -6.73 -14.89 13.99
CA ALA A 182 -7.83 -14.29 14.73
C ALA A 182 -7.55 -12.82 15.07
N ALA A 183 -6.33 -12.51 15.53
CA ALA A 183 -5.89 -11.15 15.79
C ALA A 183 -5.82 -10.28 14.53
N ALA A 184 -5.65 -10.89 13.36
CA ALA A 184 -5.56 -10.19 12.09
C ALA A 184 -6.92 -9.81 11.47
N ILE A 185 -8.05 -10.33 11.98
CA ILE A 185 -9.39 -10.11 11.41
C ILE A 185 -9.77 -8.62 11.32
N PRO A 186 -9.56 -7.76 12.34
CA PRO A 186 -9.87 -6.33 12.24
C PRO A 186 -9.11 -5.63 11.12
N PHE A 187 -7.83 -6.00 10.93
CA PHE A 187 -6.99 -5.47 9.86
C PHE A 187 -7.46 -5.93 8.48
N PHE A 188 -7.96 -7.17 8.37
CA PHE A 188 -8.57 -7.66 7.14
C PHE A 188 -9.84 -6.87 6.79
N GLY A 189 -10.67 -6.56 7.79
CA GLY A 189 -11.83 -5.69 7.62
C GLY A 189 -11.43 -4.34 6.98
N ASN A 190 -10.36 -3.72 7.49
CA ASN A 190 -9.83 -2.48 6.93
C ASN A 190 -9.29 -2.63 5.50
N THR A 191 -8.64 -3.75 5.17
CA THR A 191 -8.24 -4.08 3.80
C THR A 191 -9.44 -4.17 2.86
N ILE A 192 -10.50 -4.86 3.27
CA ILE A 192 -11.74 -4.98 2.49
C ILE A 192 -12.40 -3.61 2.31
N LEU A 193 -12.50 -2.82 3.37
CA LEU A 193 -13.04 -1.46 3.29
C LEU A 193 -12.22 -0.58 2.33
N ALA A 194 -10.88 -0.68 2.37
CA ALA A 194 -10.02 0.03 1.44
C ALA A 194 -10.26 -0.41 -0.01
N VAL A 195 -10.41 -1.71 -0.27
CA VAL A 195 -10.80 -2.24 -1.59
C VAL A 195 -12.15 -1.68 -2.02
N CYS A 196 -13.16 -1.69 -1.14
CA CYS A 196 -14.50 -1.13 -1.37
C CYS A 196 -14.49 0.36 -1.73
N VAL A 197 -13.63 1.14 -1.08
CA VAL A 197 -13.54 2.60 -1.27
C VAL A 197 -12.69 2.96 -2.48
N TYR A 198 -11.48 2.41 -2.58
CA TYR A 198 -10.50 2.87 -3.56
C TYR A 198 -10.69 2.26 -4.94
N ILE A 199 -11.30 1.07 -5.08
CA ILE A 199 -11.57 0.52 -6.42
C ILE A 199 -12.51 1.43 -7.23
N PRO A 200 -13.70 1.82 -6.75
CA PRO A 200 -14.57 2.73 -7.50
C PRO A 200 -13.90 4.06 -7.81
N LEU A 201 -13.14 4.61 -6.87
CA LEU A 201 -12.42 5.87 -7.05
C LEU A 201 -11.34 5.78 -8.13
N LEU A 202 -10.66 4.65 -8.26
CA LEU A 202 -9.53 4.48 -9.18
C LEU A 202 -9.93 3.89 -10.54
N PHE A 203 -10.97 3.07 -10.59
CA PHE A 203 -11.46 2.43 -11.80
C PHE A 203 -12.66 3.16 -12.43
N ASN A 204 -12.97 4.38 -11.97
CA ASN A 204 -14.01 5.16 -12.61
C ASN A 204 -13.64 5.51 -14.07
N PRO A 205 -14.63 5.72 -14.96
CA PRO A 205 -14.39 5.97 -16.37
C PRO A 205 -13.50 7.19 -16.67
N TRP A 206 -13.53 8.23 -15.83
CA TRP A 206 -12.68 9.42 -15.99
C TRP A 206 -11.22 9.08 -15.78
N VAL A 207 -10.88 8.36 -14.71
CA VAL A 207 -9.51 7.95 -14.42
C VAL A 207 -8.98 6.99 -15.48
N LEU A 208 -9.80 6.02 -15.90
CA LEU A 208 -9.43 5.08 -16.96
C LEU A 208 -9.14 5.80 -18.29
N ARG A 209 -10.01 6.75 -18.68
CA ARG A 209 -9.80 7.61 -19.87
C ARG A 209 -8.56 8.48 -19.73
N PHE A 210 -8.33 9.11 -18.59
CA PHE A 210 -7.13 9.92 -18.36
C PHE A 210 -5.84 9.11 -18.51
N ILE A 211 -5.83 7.86 -18.03
CA ILE A 211 -4.70 6.93 -18.21
C ILE A 211 -4.59 6.49 -19.69
N GLU A 212 -5.68 6.54 -20.45
CA GLU A 212 -5.81 6.13 -21.85
C GLU A 212 -5.53 7.22 -22.89
N GLU A 213 -5.94 8.45 -22.67
CA GLU A 213 -5.79 9.58 -23.60
C GLU A 213 -4.33 9.99 -23.78
N GLU A 214 -3.49 9.80 -22.75
CA GLU A 214 -2.06 10.00 -22.90
C GLU A 214 -1.37 8.90 -23.73
N LYS A 215 -2.11 7.83 -24.09
CA LYS A 215 -1.62 6.76 -24.96
C LYS A 215 -1.58 7.16 -26.44
N THR A 216 -2.24 8.24 -26.87
CA THR A 216 -2.33 8.67 -28.29
C THR A 216 -1.36 9.79 -28.66
N LEU A 217 -0.76 10.49 -27.67
CA LEU A 217 0.12 11.64 -27.89
C LEU A 217 1.62 11.30 -28.02
N VAL A 218 1.99 10.03 -27.88
CA VAL A 218 3.31 9.53 -28.28
C VAL A 218 3.07 8.59 -29.46
N PRO A 219 3.10 9.08 -30.71
CA PRO A 219 3.09 8.19 -31.85
C PRO A 219 4.33 7.30 -31.77
N ASP A 220 4.27 6.11 -32.37
CA ASP A 220 5.41 5.20 -32.52
C ASP A 220 6.54 5.82 -33.40
N THR A 221 6.68 7.15 -33.49
CA THR A 221 7.64 7.90 -34.31
C THR A 221 9.10 7.65 -33.95
N ILE A 222 9.40 6.94 -32.87
CA ILE A 222 10.78 6.49 -32.60
C ILE A 222 11.15 5.25 -33.45
N ALA A 223 10.18 4.57 -34.08
CA ALA A 223 10.45 3.39 -34.91
C ALA A 223 10.83 3.71 -36.38
N VAL A 224 10.66 4.95 -36.85
CA VAL A 224 10.93 5.32 -38.26
C VAL A 224 12.25 6.11 -38.41
N ALA A 225 12.83 6.62 -37.33
CA ALA A 225 14.08 7.38 -37.39
C ALA A 225 15.36 6.51 -37.47
N THR A 226 15.22 5.19 -37.56
CA THR A 226 16.35 4.25 -37.65
C THR A 226 16.17 3.17 -38.73
N ALA A 227 15.36 3.45 -39.76
CA ALA A 227 15.26 2.60 -40.95
C ALA A 227 16.02 3.23 -42.12
#